data_AF-A0A803PL56-F1
#
_entry.id   AF-A0A803PL56-F1
#
_cell.length_a   1.000
_cell.length_b   1.000
_cell.length_c   1.000
_cell.angle_alpha   90.00
_cell.angle_beta   90.00
_cell.angle_gamma   90.00
#
_symmetry.space_group_name_H-M   'P 1'
#
loop_
_entity.id
_entity.type
_entity.pdbx_description
1 polymer ?
#
loop_
_entity_poly.entity_id
_entity_poly.type
_entity_poly.pdbx_seq_one_letter_code
_entity_poly.pdbx_strand_id
1 'polypeptide(L)'
;MALFEVIDVSSTFNAMIGRPALYNLKAVTSIYHLCLKFPIWNGVGSLRGVQKSTQHYYNVALSEGMKEKMPAKSSNQESGKEK
;
A
#
# COMPACT_ATOMS: atom_id res chain seq x y z
N MET A 1 4.37 22.53 -16.62
CA MET A 1 5.39 21.94 -15.74
C MET A 1 4.77 21.68 -14.39
N ALA A 2 5.04 20.53 -13.77
CA ALA A 2 4.60 20.24 -12.41
C ALA A 2 5.83 20.27 -11.49
N LEU A 3 5.71 20.93 -10.34
CA LEU A 3 6.72 20.89 -9.29
C LEU A 3 6.39 19.70 -8.38
N PHE A 4 7.39 18.90 -8.03
CA PHE A 4 7.25 17.79 -7.10
C PHE A 4 8.48 17.72 -6.19
N GLU A 5 8.26 17.22 -4.98
CA GLU A 5 9.29 17.00 -3.98
C GLU A 5 9.54 15.49 -3.84
N VAL A 6 10.80 15.08 -3.79
CA VAL A 6 11.17 13.68 -3.53
C VAL A 6 11.59 13.59 -2.07
N ILE A 7 10.86 12.77 -1.31
CA ILE A 7 11.11 12.58 0.11
C ILE A 7 11.61 11.14 0.30
N ASP A 8 12.82 10.98 0.81
CA ASP A 8 13.38 9.68 1.16
C ASP A 8 12.95 9.31 2.58
N VAL A 9 11.75 8.74 2.69
CA VAL A 9 11.18 8.29 3.96
C VAL A 9 10.52 6.93 3.79
N SER A 10 10.67 6.07 4.80
CA SER A 10 9.91 4.82 4.87
C SER A 10 8.42 5.15 4.97
N SER A 11 7.66 4.84 3.91
CA SER A 11 6.24 5.13 3.79
C SER A 11 5.53 3.95 3.13
N THR A 12 4.28 3.73 3.51
CA THR A 12 3.39 2.77 2.85
C THR A 12 2.87 3.27 1.50
N PHE A 13 3.17 4.53 1.14
CA PHE A 13 2.76 5.17 -0.09
C PHE A 13 3.96 5.51 -0.97
N ASN A 14 3.90 5.15 -2.25
CA ASN A 14 4.94 5.47 -3.22
C ASN A 14 4.93 6.94 -3.67
N ALA A 15 3.77 7.60 -3.65
CA ALA A 15 3.62 8.99 -4.04
C ALA A 15 2.34 9.59 -3.43
N MET A 16 2.40 10.88 -3.09
CA MET A 16 1.24 11.67 -2.67
C MET A 16 0.96 12.74 -3.71
N ILE A 17 -0.20 12.64 -4.37
CA ILE A 17 -0.58 13.56 -5.46
C ILE A 17 -1.61 14.55 -4.93
N GLY A 18 -1.21 15.82 -4.84
CA GLY A 18 -2.09 16.90 -4.41
C GLY A 18 -3.10 17.34 -5.48
N ARG A 19 -4.10 18.11 -5.03
CA ARG A 19 -5.12 18.71 -5.91
C ARG A 19 -4.53 19.55 -7.06
N PRO A 20 -3.48 20.37 -6.88
CA PRO A 20 -2.88 21.12 -7.99
C PRO A 20 -2.34 20.22 -9.11
N ALA A 21 -1.71 19.10 -8.76
CA ALA A 21 -1.20 18.15 -9.73
C ALA A 21 -2.34 17.44 -10.48
N LEU A 22 -3.40 17.03 -9.77
CA LEU A 22 -4.60 16.46 -10.40
C LEU A 22 -5.30 17.45 -11.34
N TYR A 23 -5.38 18.73 -10.96
CA TYR A 23 -5.94 19.78 -11.80
C TYR A 23 -5.13 19.96 -13.09
N ASN A 24 -3.80 20.04 -12.98
CA ASN A 24 -2.91 20.16 -14.13
C ASN A 24 -2.98 18.94 -15.06
N LEU A 25 -3.19 17.75 -14.49
CA LEU A 25 -3.42 16.52 -15.24
C LEU A 25 -4.81 16.44 -15.86
N LYS A 26 -5.73 17.38 -15.57
CA LYS A 26 -7.15 17.29 -15.94
C LYS A 26 -7.75 15.94 -15.54
N ALA A 27 -7.37 15.46 -14.36
CA ALA A 27 -7.66 14.11 -13.93
C ALA A 27 -9.06 13.99 -13.33
N VAL A 28 -9.71 12.84 -13.56
CA VAL A 28 -11.00 12.48 -13.00
C VAL A 28 -10.81 11.27 -12.07
N THR A 29 -11.05 11.48 -10.77
CA THR A 29 -10.98 10.44 -9.74
C THR A 29 -12.34 9.79 -9.51
N SER A 30 -12.40 8.47 -9.58
CA SER A 30 -13.53 7.67 -9.10
C SER A 30 -13.09 6.84 -7.92
N ILE A 31 -13.59 7.19 -6.73
CA ILE A 31 -13.34 6.44 -5.49
C ILE A 31 -13.97 5.05 -5.60
N TYR A 32 -15.21 4.97 -6.08
CA TYR A 32 -15.96 3.72 -6.18
C TYR A 32 -15.25 2.69 -7.07
N HIS A 33 -14.66 3.11 -8.19
CA HIS A 33 -13.91 2.23 -9.08
C HIS A 33 -12.42 2.16 -8.77
N LEU A 34 -11.96 2.84 -7.72
CA LEU A 34 -10.54 3.03 -7.38
C LEU A 34 -9.72 3.40 -8.61
N CYS A 35 -10.20 4.36 -9.39
CA CYS A 35 -9.71 4.64 -10.73
C CYS A 35 -9.45 6.13 -10.93
N LEU A 36 -8.30 6.48 -11.46
CA LEU A 36 -7.91 7.83 -11.85
C LEU A 36 -7.72 7.87 -13.36
N LYS A 37 -8.47 8.71 -14.07
CA LYS A 37 -8.34 8.91 -15.52
C LYS A 37 -7.79 10.28 -15.85
N PHE A 38 -7.03 10.40 -16.93
CA PHE A 38 -6.47 11.67 -17.41
C PHE A 38 -6.21 11.62 -18.92
N PRO A 39 -6.28 12.74 -19.64
CA PRO A 39 -5.96 12.79 -21.07
C PRO A 39 -4.48 12.45 -21.33
N ILE A 40 -4.25 11.70 -22.41
CA ILE A 40 -2.94 11.47 -23.03
C ILE A 40 -3.04 11.82 -24.53
N TRP A 41 -1.91 11.94 -25.22
CA TRP A 41 -1.85 12.43 -26.62
C TRP A 41 -2.88 11.80 -27.57
N ASN A 42 -3.18 10.51 -27.41
CA ASN A 42 -4.13 9.79 -28.26
C ASN A 42 -5.18 8.99 -27.46
N GLY A 43 -5.65 9.54 -26.33
CA GLY A 43 -6.72 8.88 -25.56
C GLY A 43 -6.75 9.23 -24.08
N VAL A 44 -7.10 8.25 -23.27
CA VAL A 44 -7.27 8.39 -21.81
C VAL A 44 -6.36 7.41 -21.09
N GLY A 45 -5.41 7.94 -20.33
CA GLY A 45 -4.65 7.18 -19.35
C GLY A 45 -5.53 6.82 -18.15
N SER A 46 -5.33 5.64 -17.57
CA SER A 46 -6.09 5.16 -16.41
C SER A 46 -5.16 4.49 -15.41
N LEU A 47 -5.07 5.02 -14.20
CA LEU A 47 -4.53 4.30 -13.04
C LEU A 47 -5.67 3.62 -12.32
N ARG A 48 -5.52 2.33 -11.98
CA ARG A 48 -6.51 1.56 -11.22
C ARG A 48 -5.86 0.95 -10.00
N GLY A 49 -6.49 1.13 -8.83
CA GLY A 49 -6.12 0.44 -7.61
C GLY A 49 -6.43 -1.04 -7.70
N VAL A 50 -5.56 -1.88 -7.14
CA VAL A 50 -5.72 -3.34 -7.12
C VAL A 50 -6.01 -3.78 -5.69
N GLN A 51 -7.30 -3.83 -5.34
CA GLN A 51 -7.74 -4.08 -3.96
C GLN A 51 -7.22 -5.39 -3.37
N LYS A 52 -7.23 -6.49 -4.14
CA LYS A 52 -6.78 -7.82 -3.68
C LYS A 52 -5.29 -7.83 -3.31
N SER A 53 -4.44 -7.29 -4.19
CA SER A 53 -3.00 -7.21 -3.94
C SER A 53 -2.71 -6.29 -2.75
N THR A 54 -3.33 -5.11 -2.71
CA THR A 54 -3.17 -4.18 -1.59
C THR A 54 -3.60 -4.82 -0.26
N GLN A 55 -4.70 -5.56 -0.24
CA GLN A 55 -5.17 -6.27 0.95
C GLN A 55 -4.18 -7.36 1.39
N HIS A 56 -3.63 -8.13 0.44
CA HIS A 56 -2.63 -9.15 0.75
C HIS A 56 -1.39 -8.53 1.39
N TYR A 57 -0.80 -7.50 0.78
CA TYR A 57 0.38 -6.82 1.33
C TYR A 57 0.10 -6.16 2.69
N TYR A 58 -1.08 -5.56 2.87
CA TYR A 58 -1.48 -5.01 4.15
C TYR A 58 -1.55 -6.07 5.25
N ASN A 59 -2.14 -7.23 4.96
CA ASN A 59 -2.22 -8.34 5.91
C ASN A 59 -0.84 -8.93 6.23
N VAL A 60 0.03 -9.06 5.23
CA VAL A 60 1.42 -9.51 5.41
C VAL A 60 2.16 -8.53 6.32
N ALA A 61 2.11 -7.23 6.03
CA ALA A 61 2.76 -6.20 6.84
C ALA A 61 2.25 -6.17 8.29
N LEU A 62 0.95 -6.33 8.50
CA LEU A 62 0.38 -6.47 9.85
C LEU A 62 0.91 -7.71 10.57
N SER A 63 0.99 -8.85 9.88
CA SER A 63 1.51 -10.10 10.45
C SER A 63 3.00 -10.04 10.78
N GLU A 64 3.78 -9.28 10.01
CA GLU A 64 5.20 -9.04 10.25
C GLU A 64 5.42 -8.08 11.42
N GLY A 65 4.63 -7.00 11.53
CA GLY A 65 4.64 -6.10 12.69
C GLY A 65 4.19 -6.79 13.99
N MET A 66 3.42 -7.88 13.90
CA MET A 66 3.10 -8.73 15.04
C MET A 66 4.27 -9.63 15.49
N LYS A 67 5.18 -10.01 14.59
CA LYS A 67 6.35 -10.82 14.93
C LYS A 67 7.38 -10.06 15.77
N GLU A 68 7.40 -8.73 15.69
CA GLU A 68 8.30 -7.88 16.48
C GLU A 68 7.85 -7.72 17.95
N LYS A 69 6.61 -8.11 18.30
CA LYS A 69 6.04 -7.97 19.66
C LYS A 69 5.91 -9.27 20.47
N MET A 70 6.55 -10.36 20.07
CA MET A 70 6.64 -11.56 20.91
C MET A 70 8.03 -11.66 21.57
N PRO A 71 8.17 -11.41 22.89
CA PRO A 71 9.41 -11.74 23.58
C PRO A 71 9.60 -13.25 23.55
N ALA A 72 10.79 -13.69 23.11
CA ALA A 72 11.20 -15.08 23.15
C ALA A 72 11.09 -15.63 24.59
N LYS A 73 10.34 -16.72 24.76
CA LYS A 73 10.43 -17.58 25.94
C LYS A 73 10.59 -19.04 25.54
N SER A 74 11.87 -19.44 25.57
CA SER A 74 12.45 -20.64 26.19
C SER A 74 11.65 -21.94 26.16
N SER A 75 12.32 -22.95 25.60
CA SER A 75 12.13 -24.39 25.79
C SER A 75 11.71 -24.80 27.21
N ASN A 76 10.74 -25.71 27.29
CA ASN A 76 10.88 -27.01 27.98
C ASN A 76 9.60 -27.84 27.73
N GLN A 77 9.73 -28.94 26.98
CA GLN A 77 8.78 -30.06 27.04
C GLN A 77 9.51 -31.23 27.68
N GLU A 78 9.12 -31.55 28.91
CA GLU A 78 9.54 -32.74 29.65
C GLU A 78 8.29 -33.52 30.10
N SER A 79 8.27 -34.80 29.73
CA SER A 79 7.43 -35.93 30.21
C SER A 79 5.92 -35.84 29.93
N GLY A 80 5.26 -36.84 29.36
CA GLY A 80 5.15 -38.27 29.76
C GLY A 80 3.65 -38.51 30.00
N LYS A 81 2.99 -39.66 29.78
CA LYS A 81 3.32 -41.02 29.38
C LYS A 81 2.07 -41.58 28.69
N GLU A 82 2.31 -42.43 27.71
CA GLU A 82 1.37 -43.35 27.07
C GLU A 82 0.82 -44.36 28.10
N LYS A 83 -0.45 -44.76 27.94
CA LYS A 83 -1.05 -45.91 28.64
C LYS A 83 -0.91 -47.14 27.76
#